data_AF-A0A966FRU1-F1
#
_entry.id   AF-A0A966FRU1-F1
#
_cell.length_a   1.000
_cell.length_b   1.000
_cell.length_c   1.000
_cell.angle_alpha   90.00
_cell.angle_beta   90.00
_cell.angle_gamma   90.00
#
_symmetry.space_group_name_H-M   'P 1'
#
loop_
_entity.id
_entity.type
_entity.pdbx_description
1 polymer ?
#
loop_
_entity_poly.entity_id
_entity_poly.type
_entity_poly.pdbx_seq_one_letter_code
_entity_poly.pdbx_strand_id
1 'polypeptide(L)'
;MTPSLIQFEQDGQRGVALLDDEGVAHLLNETASVYDLARQCLAEGTALADLAEARRGERVDLQSVRLLSPIDHPDDAHLLVSGTGLTHLGSAEGRDSMHKAAAAGTATDSMRMFLMGLEGGKSESGEGAQPEWFYKGDGSILV
;
A
#
# COMPACT_ATOMS: atom_id res chain seq x y z
N MET A 1 -3.75 14.18 -12.59
CA MET A 1 -2.64 13.47 -11.92
C MET A 1 -3.20 12.66 -10.77
N THR A 2 -2.47 11.66 -10.28
CA THR A 2 -2.84 10.95 -9.05
C THR A 2 -2.39 11.79 -7.85
N PRO A 3 -3.30 12.22 -6.96
CA PRO A 3 -2.93 13.00 -5.78
C PRO A 3 -2.01 12.19 -4.86
N SER A 4 -0.98 12.84 -4.32
CA SER A 4 -0.14 12.23 -3.27
C SER A 4 -0.58 12.76 -1.91
N LEU A 5 -0.95 11.85 -1.01
CA LEU A 5 -1.39 12.18 0.35
C LEU A 5 -0.32 11.78 1.36
N ILE A 6 -0.13 12.61 2.38
CA ILE A 6 0.82 12.40 3.46
C ILE A 6 0.08 12.52 4.80
N GLN A 7 0.25 11.53 5.68
CA GLN A 7 -0.20 11.65 7.07
C GLN A 7 0.95 12.18 7.93
N PHE A 8 0.63 13.05 8.88
CA PHE A 8 1.62 13.61 9.80
C PHE A 8 1.02 13.87 11.19
N GLU A 9 1.89 14.06 12.17
CA GLU A 9 1.57 14.62 13.47
C GLU A 9 2.35 15.92 13.69
N GLN A 10 1.66 16.93 14.21
CA GLN A 10 2.22 18.19 14.68
C GLN A 10 1.59 18.54 16.02
N ASP A 11 2.40 18.78 17.05
CA ASP A 11 1.96 19.13 18.40
C ASP A 11 0.90 18.18 18.99
N GLY A 12 1.04 16.87 18.73
CA GLY A 12 0.10 15.85 19.19
C GLY A 12 -1.22 15.79 18.41
N GLN A 13 -1.37 16.59 17.35
CA GLN A 13 -2.52 16.57 16.46
C GLN A 13 -2.16 15.90 15.14
N ARG A 14 -3.03 14.99 14.68
CA ARG A 14 -2.88 14.33 13.38
C ARG A 14 -3.43 15.20 12.27
N GLY A 15 -2.81 15.13 11.10
CA GLY A 15 -3.28 15.77 9.88
C GLY A 15 -2.95 14.97 8.64
N VAL A 16 -3.66 15.29 7.56
CA VAL A 16 -3.35 14.80 6.21
C VAL A 16 -3.00 15.99 5.33
N ALA A 17 -1.97 15.87 4.52
CA ALA A 17 -1.63 16.86 3.50
C ALA A 17 -1.76 16.27 2.09
N LEU A 18 -2.22 17.09 1.16
CA LEU A 18 -2.17 16.87 -0.28
C LEU A 18 -0.93 17.55 -0.85
N LEU A 19 -0.11 16.81 -1.59
CA LEU A 19 0.95 17.39 -2.41
C LEU A 19 0.37 17.86 -3.75
N ASP A 20 0.64 19.10 -4.12
CA ASP A 20 0.41 19.58 -5.49
C ASP A 20 1.51 19.12 -6.45
N ASP A 21 1.36 19.50 -7.72
CA ASP A 21 2.23 19.10 -8.82
C ASP A 21 3.67 19.66 -8.66
N GLU A 22 3.83 20.73 -7.87
CA GLU A 22 5.11 21.32 -7.48
C GLU A 22 5.71 20.71 -6.20
N GLY A 23 5.01 19.76 -5.57
CA GLY A 23 5.44 19.10 -4.34
C GLY A 23 5.22 19.92 -3.07
N VAL A 24 4.39 20.97 -3.12
CA VAL A 24 3.99 21.74 -1.95
C VAL A 24 2.86 21.02 -1.23
N ALA A 25 3.02 20.83 0.07
CA ALA A 25 2.03 20.18 0.93
C ALA A 25 0.98 21.18 1.40
N HIS A 26 -0.29 20.84 1.22
CA HIS A 26 -1.44 21.60 1.70
C HIS A 26 -2.24 20.73 2.66
N LEU A 27 -2.54 21.23 3.86
CA LEU A 27 -3.40 20.57 4.83
C LEU A 27 -4.75 20.23 4.19
N LEU A 28 -5.29 19.06 4.48
CA LEU A 28 -6.67 18.72 4.20
C LEU A 28 -7.53 19.05 5.42
N ASN A 29 -8.40 20.04 5.28
CA ASN A 29 -9.37 20.39 6.31
C ASN A 29 -10.31 19.19 6.57
N GLU A 30 -10.86 19.10 7.79
CA GLU A 30 -11.85 18.08 8.17
C GLU A 30 -11.40 16.62 7.90
N THR A 31 -10.09 16.37 7.90
CA THR A 31 -9.50 15.08 7.51
C THR A 31 -8.45 14.64 8.53
N ALA A 32 -8.81 13.68 9.38
CA ALA A 32 -7.94 13.17 10.45
C ALA A 32 -6.98 12.07 10.00
N SER A 33 -7.35 11.30 8.97
CA SER A 33 -6.54 10.25 8.35
C SER A 33 -6.94 10.03 6.89
N VAL A 34 -6.05 9.44 6.10
CA VAL A 34 -6.30 8.95 4.73
C VAL A 34 -7.37 7.86 4.75
N TYR A 35 -7.38 7.02 5.78
CA TYR A 35 -8.44 6.03 5.99
C TYR A 35 -9.82 6.68 6.12
N ASP A 36 -9.94 7.73 6.95
CA ASP A 36 -11.21 8.45 7.12
C ASP A 36 -11.64 9.16 5.83
N LEU A 37 -10.70 9.77 5.11
CA LEU A 37 -10.98 10.37 3.79
C LEU A 37 -11.53 9.34 2.81
N ALA A 38 -10.90 8.17 2.71
CA ALA A 38 -11.33 7.08 1.84
C ALA A 38 -12.69 6.52 2.26
N ARG A 39 -12.94 6.36 3.57
CA ARG A 39 -14.23 5.94 4.13
C ARG A 39 -15.35 6.90 3.75
N GLN A 40 -15.11 8.20 3.77
CA GLN A 40 -16.07 9.22 3.37
C GLN A 40 -16.32 9.21 1.86
N CYS A 41 -15.26 9.12 1.05
CA CYS A 41 -15.37 8.95 -0.40
C CYS A 41 -16.26 7.77 -0.79
N LEU A 42 -16.09 6.63 -0.10
CA LEU A 42 -16.92 5.44 -0.32
C LEU A 42 -18.39 5.65 0.09
N ALA A 43 -18.64 6.39 1.17
CA ALA A 43 -20.00 6.67 1.63
C ALA A 43 -20.74 7.64 0.69
N GLU A 44 -20.01 8.60 0.12
CA GLU A 44 -20.56 9.67 -0.73
C GLU A 44 -20.50 9.34 -2.23
N GLY A 45 -19.78 8.29 -2.61
CA GLY A 45 -19.58 7.93 -4.01
C GLY A 45 -18.70 8.93 -4.78
N THR A 46 -17.79 9.60 -4.08
CA THR A 46 -16.90 10.63 -4.65
C THR A 46 -15.48 10.09 -4.82
N ALA A 47 -14.73 10.56 -5.81
CA ALA A 47 -13.35 10.16 -5.99
C ALA A 47 -12.44 10.77 -4.91
N LEU A 48 -11.44 10.01 -4.47
CA LEU A 48 -10.46 10.46 -3.45
C LEU A 48 -9.80 11.80 -3.82
N ALA A 49 -9.46 11.97 -5.09
CA ALA A 49 -8.83 13.18 -5.60
C ALA A 49 -9.74 14.40 -5.49
N ASP A 50 -11.02 14.25 -5.83
CA ASP A 50 -11.98 15.35 -5.81
C ASP A 50 -12.24 15.81 -4.38
N LEU A 51 -12.40 14.88 -3.43
CA LEU A 51 -12.62 15.22 -2.03
C LEU A 51 -11.36 15.82 -1.38
N ALA A 52 -10.17 15.30 -1.70
CA ALA A 52 -8.91 15.88 -1.24
C ALA A 52 -8.75 17.32 -1.74
N GLU A 53 -9.01 17.56 -3.03
CA GLU A 53 -8.92 18.90 -3.60
C GLU A 53 -9.93 19.87 -2.98
N ALA A 54 -11.18 19.43 -2.79
CA ALA A 54 -12.23 20.24 -2.18
C ALA A 54 -11.92 20.65 -0.72
N ARG A 55 -11.06 19.89 -0.03
CA ARG A 55 -10.64 20.14 1.35
C ARG A 55 -9.28 20.79 1.48
N ARG A 56 -8.63 21.13 0.36
CA ARG A 56 -7.33 21.80 0.35
C ARG A 56 -7.38 23.07 1.20
N GLY A 57 -6.51 23.12 2.19
CA GLY A 57 -6.37 24.20 3.15
C GLY A 57 -5.02 24.90 3.01
N GLU A 58 -4.48 25.33 4.15
CA GLU A 58 -3.23 26.08 4.20
C GLU A 58 -2.01 25.19 3.92
N ARG A 59 -0.92 25.84 3.52
CA ARG A 59 0.37 25.16 3.30
C ARG A 59 0.92 24.61 4.62
N VAL A 60 1.44 23.39 4.57
CA VAL A 60 2.16 22.73 5.67
C VAL A 60 3.64 22.63 5.31
N ASP A 61 4.51 22.95 6.27
CA ASP A 61 5.94 22.65 6.15
C ASP A 61 6.21 21.23 6.67
N LEU A 62 6.41 20.29 5.74
CA LEU A 62 6.68 18.89 6.07
C LEU A 62 7.99 18.68 6.85
N GLN A 63 8.90 19.65 6.86
CA GLN A 63 10.12 19.57 7.67
C GLN A 63 9.86 19.84 9.16
N SER A 64 8.71 20.43 9.49
CA SER A 64 8.33 20.83 10.84
C SER A 64 7.42 19.81 11.56
N VAL A 65 7.04 18.73 10.88
CA VAL A 65 6.08 17.73 11.37
C VAL A 65 6.72 16.35 11.45
N ARG A 66 6.12 15.44 12.25
CA ARG A 66 6.49 14.03 12.23
C ARG A 66 5.63 13.31 11.19
N LEU A 67 6.23 12.70 10.17
CA LEU A 67 5.50 11.87 9.23
C LEU A 67 4.98 10.61 9.93
N LEU A 68 3.78 10.18 9.56
CA LEU A 68 3.15 8.94 10.01
C LEU A 68 3.08 7.96 8.83
N SER A 69 2.74 6.69 9.12
CA SER A 69 2.38 5.73 8.07
C SER A 69 1.38 6.36 7.09
N PRO A 70 1.55 6.20 5.75
CA PRO A 70 0.62 6.75 4.76
C PRO A 70 -0.82 6.24 4.91
N ILE A 71 -1.00 5.08 5.54
CA ILE A 71 -2.30 4.52 5.90
C ILE A 71 -2.18 3.73 7.21
N ASP A 72 -3.18 3.87 8.06
CA ASP A 72 -3.36 3.13 9.30
C ASP A 72 -4.87 2.88 9.53
N HIS A 73 -5.21 2.13 10.57
CA HIS A 73 -6.60 1.88 10.95
C HIS A 73 -6.78 2.21 12.45
N PRO A 74 -7.95 2.75 12.88
CA PRO A 74 -8.20 3.03 14.31
C PRO A 74 -8.12 1.80 15.22
N ASP A 75 -8.29 0.62 14.64
CA ASP A 75 -8.08 -0.68 15.26
C ASP A 75 -7.05 -1.46 14.44
N ASP A 76 -5.85 -1.59 14.98
CA ASP A 76 -4.70 -2.23 14.32
C ASP A 76 -5.02 -3.63 13.80
N ALA A 77 -5.89 -4.40 14.47
CA ALA A 77 -6.24 -5.76 14.08
C ALA A 77 -6.94 -5.84 12.71
N HIS A 78 -7.46 -4.72 12.21
CA HIS A 78 -8.14 -4.62 10.91
C HIS A 78 -7.23 -4.18 9.77
N LEU A 79 -5.94 -3.98 10.02
CA LEU A 79 -4.95 -3.66 8.99
C LEU A 79 -3.95 -4.81 8.87
N LEU A 80 -4.03 -5.60 7.81
CA LEU A 80 -3.10 -6.72 7.60
C LEU A 80 -1.88 -6.28 6.80
N VAL A 81 -0.69 -6.47 7.37
CA VAL A 81 0.57 -6.29 6.67
C VAL A 81 1.02 -7.64 6.14
N SER A 82 1.08 -7.74 4.81
CA SER A 82 1.51 -8.95 4.12
C SER A 82 2.57 -8.64 3.07
N GLY A 83 3.33 -9.66 2.71
CA GLY A 83 4.27 -9.62 1.60
C GLY A 83 3.94 -10.66 0.55
N THR A 84 4.41 -10.39 -0.66
CA THR A 84 4.42 -11.34 -1.75
C THR A 84 5.82 -11.42 -2.35
N GLY A 85 6.21 -12.62 -2.76
CA GLY A 85 7.44 -12.87 -3.51
C GLY A 85 7.13 -13.52 -4.85
N LEU A 86 8.18 -13.88 -5.60
CA LEU A 86 8.06 -14.49 -6.93
C LEU A 86 7.34 -13.60 -7.96
N THR A 87 7.36 -12.27 -7.74
CA THR A 87 6.68 -11.29 -8.59
C THR A 87 7.50 -10.83 -9.79
N HIS A 88 8.79 -11.18 -9.83
CA HIS A 88 9.72 -10.87 -10.91
C HIS A 88 10.73 -12.00 -11.11
N LEU A 89 11.28 -12.10 -12.33
CA LEU A 89 12.20 -13.17 -12.75
C LEU A 89 13.34 -13.41 -11.76
N GLY A 90 14.03 -12.34 -11.33
CA GLY A 90 15.16 -12.45 -10.39
C GLY A 90 14.79 -13.06 -9.03
N SER A 91 13.57 -12.82 -8.52
CA SER A 91 13.10 -13.43 -7.27
C SER A 91 12.80 -14.91 -7.41
N ALA A 92 12.36 -15.35 -8.59
CA ALA A 92 12.08 -16.75 -8.88
C ALA A 92 13.36 -17.55 -9.07
N GLU A 93 14.32 -17.02 -9.82
CA GLU A 93 15.62 -17.68 -10.07
C GLU A 93 16.44 -17.86 -8.78
N GLY A 94 16.44 -16.86 -7.90
CA GLY A 94 17.12 -16.93 -6.61
C GLY A 94 16.58 -18.06 -5.73
N ARG A 95 15.25 -18.19 -5.64
CA ARG A 95 14.61 -19.25 -4.85
C ARG A 95 14.73 -20.63 -5.49
N ASP A 96 14.60 -20.74 -6.82
CA ASP A 96 14.83 -22.01 -7.52
C ASP A 96 16.24 -22.53 -7.30
N SER A 97 17.24 -21.64 -7.36
CA SER A 97 18.65 -22.00 -7.12
C SER A 97 18.90 -22.52 -5.70
N MET A 98 18.25 -21.94 -4.69
CA MET A 98 18.35 -22.41 -3.30
C MET A 98 17.70 -23.78 -3.08
N HIS A 99 16.62 -24.09 -3.79
CA HIS A 99 15.85 -25.33 -3.62
C HIS A 99 16.20 -26.44 -4.62
N LYS A 100 17.00 -26.15 -5.65
CA LYS A 100 17.34 -27.07 -6.74
C LYS A 100 17.98 -28.38 -6.29
N ALA A 101 18.83 -28.32 -5.25
CA ALA A 101 19.50 -29.50 -4.70
C ALA A 101 18.51 -30.47 -4.00
N ALA A 102 17.41 -29.95 -3.45
CA ALA A 102 16.37 -30.75 -2.79
C ALA A 102 15.32 -31.30 -3.77
N ALA A 103 15.22 -30.72 -4.98
CA ALA A 103 14.15 -31.06 -5.93
C ALA A 103 14.45 -32.25 -6.86
N ALA A 104 15.63 -32.88 -6.74
CA ALA A 104 16.04 -34.10 -7.45
C ALA A 104 15.74 -34.11 -8.97
N GLY A 105 15.82 -32.96 -9.64
CA GLY A 105 15.57 -32.81 -11.08
C GLY A 105 14.13 -32.45 -11.47
N THR A 106 13.23 -32.27 -10.50
CA THR A 106 11.88 -31.72 -10.72
C THR A 106 11.86 -30.21 -10.47
N ALA A 107 10.88 -29.50 -11.03
CA ALA A 107 10.67 -28.08 -10.72
C ALA A 107 10.41 -27.90 -9.21
N THR A 108 10.95 -26.83 -8.63
CA THR A 108 10.66 -26.45 -7.23
C THR A 108 9.24 -25.89 -7.11
N ASP A 109 8.64 -25.92 -5.92
CA ASP A 109 7.30 -25.33 -5.73
C ASP A 109 7.29 -23.82 -6.03
N SER A 110 8.39 -23.13 -5.73
CA SER A 110 8.59 -21.73 -6.13
C SER A 110 8.59 -21.55 -7.65
N MET A 111 9.26 -22.43 -8.40
CA MET A 111 9.25 -22.37 -9.88
C MET A 111 7.86 -22.69 -10.44
N ARG A 112 7.15 -23.67 -9.87
CA ARG A 112 5.76 -23.98 -10.27
C ARG A 112 4.84 -22.77 -10.05
N MET A 113 4.91 -22.14 -8.87
CA MET A 113 4.12 -20.95 -8.56
C MET A 113 4.43 -19.77 -9.47
N PHE A 114 5.70 -19.54 -9.78
CA PHE A 114 6.10 -18.51 -10.72
C PHE A 114 5.52 -18.76 -12.13
N LEU A 115 5.60 -20.00 -12.62
CA LEU A 115 5.05 -20.38 -13.92
C LEU A 115 3.52 -20.25 -13.98
N MET A 116 2.80 -20.62 -12.91
CA MET A 116 1.35 -20.38 -12.80
C MET A 116 1.02 -18.88 -12.91
N GLY A 117 1.84 -18.02 -12.30
CA GLY A 117 1.72 -16.56 -12.41
C GLY A 117 1.95 -16.03 -13.82
N LEU A 118 2.88 -16.60 -14.59
CA LEU A 118 3.10 -16.24 -15.99
C LEU A 118 1.97 -16.68 -16.91
N GLU A 119 1.44 -17.88 -16.69
CA GLU A 119 0.39 -18.45 -17.54
C GLU A 119 -0.97 -17.80 -17.30
N GLY A 120 -1.32 -17.56 -16.03
CA GLY A 120 -2.66 -17.10 -15.64
C GLY A 120 -2.71 -16.11 -14.47
N GLY A 121 -1.59 -15.48 -14.10
CA GLY A 121 -1.56 -14.52 -12.99
C GLY A 121 -2.34 -13.24 -13.25
N LYS A 122 -2.40 -12.78 -14.50
CA LYS A 122 -3.22 -11.64 -14.92
C LYS A 122 -4.49 -12.15 -15.60
N SER A 123 -5.57 -12.22 -14.83
CA SER A 123 -6.88 -12.55 -15.38
C SER A 123 -7.50 -11.34 -16.09
N GLU A 124 -8.14 -11.56 -17.24
CA GLU A 124 -8.95 -10.53 -17.92
C GLU A 124 -10.29 -10.28 -17.19
N SER A 125 -10.77 -11.27 -16.43
CA SER A 125 -11.96 -11.14 -15.59
C SER A 125 -11.95 -12.17 -14.47
N GLY A 126 -12.08 -11.72 -13.21
CA GLY A 126 -12.10 -12.61 -12.05
C GLY A 126 -10.72 -12.85 -11.44
N GLU A 127 -10.56 -14.00 -10.80
CA GLU A 127 -9.36 -14.33 -10.02
C GLU A 127 -8.22 -14.78 -10.94
N GLY A 128 -7.00 -14.31 -10.66
CA GLY A 128 -5.77 -14.80 -11.29
C GLY A 128 -5.11 -15.90 -10.45
N ALA A 129 -3.95 -16.38 -10.91
CA ALA A 129 -3.14 -17.31 -10.13
C ALA A 129 -2.73 -16.71 -8.76
N GLN A 130 -2.87 -17.50 -7.70
CA GLN A 130 -2.48 -17.08 -6.35
C GLN A 130 -0.96 -16.86 -6.28
N PRO A 131 -0.48 -15.68 -5.82
CA PRO A 131 0.94 -15.44 -5.66
C PRO A 131 1.48 -16.10 -4.39
N GLU A 132 2.80 -16.06 -4.20
CA GLU A 132 3.33 -16.27 -2.86
C GLU A 132 2.76 -15.23 -1.91
N TRP A 133 2.34 -15.65 -0.73
CA TRP A 133 1.81 -14.76 0.29
C TRP A 133 2.36 -15.15 1.65
N PHE A 134 2.77 -14.15 2.43
CA PHE A 134 3.19 -14.35 3.81
C PHE A 134 2.74 -13.18 4.69
N TYR A 135 2.28 -13.53 5.89
CA TYR A 135 1.87 -12.59 6.91
C TYR A 135 3.08 -12.00 7.63
N LYS A 136 3.07 -10.68 7.85
CA LYS A 136 4.13 -9.99 8.61
C LYS A 136 3.65 -9.44 9.95
N GLY A 137 2.36 -9.13 10.08
CA GLY A 137 1.80 -8.48 11.24
C GLY A 137 0.52 -7.73 10.89
N ASP A 138 0.00 -6.99 11.86
CA ASP A 138 -1.17 -6.14 11.70
C ASP A 138 -0.79 -4.65 11.76
N GLY A 139 -1.75 -3.75 12.00
CA GLY A 139 -1.47 -2.32 12.08
C GLY A 139 -0.47 -1.94 13.17
N SER A 140 -0.34 -2.75 14.22
CA SER A 140 0.51 -2.46 15.39
C SER A 140 2.01 -2.48 15.08
N ILE A 141 2.40 -3.01 13.92
CA ILE A 141 3.81 -3.03 13.46
C ILE A 141 4.16 -1.84 12.57
N LEU A 142 3.21 -0.97 12.24
CA LEU A 142 3.47 0.26 11.49
C LEU A 142 3.99 1.35 12.44
N VAL A 143 4.93 2.17 11.92
CA VAL A 143 5.57 3.28 12.64
C VAL A 143 5.31 4.61 11.97
#